data_AF-A0A0C2Y0Z6-F1
#
_entry.id   AF-A0A0C2Y0Z6-F1
#
_cell.length_a   1.000
_cell.length_b   1.000
_cell.length_c   1.000
_cell.angle_alpha   90.00
_cell.angle_beta   90.00
_cell.angle_gamma   90.00
#
_symmetry.space_group_name_H-M   'P 1'
#
loop_
_entity.id
_entity.type
_entity.pdbx_description
1 polymer ?
#
loop_
_entity_poly.entity_id
_entity_poly.type
_entity_poly.pdbx_seq_one_letter_code
_entity_poly.pdbx_strand_id
1 'polypeptide(L)'
;MILEDLDWTDVLHVRKTCKKLQEISKARSIWLNLCRPHLTATETAPQILHLERPIHLHTSSELEYHFLRLKSASIGWETDDLSPSRRREIVTTSNPSCMYMVEGGRWFLVASDMGSISYFDLEASDPTENILTPEQFQTKSATQVTMAIDFDSESTFLAFNLVVSYCSMSRELEEHKIQFWRVSLTLDDQQRGVGLSAKRLAAFPQELSINRIRSISLRGPHLALSVYCSHYVENLRTFIIDWKRADGDSTDYPRRLLHPSYGPVCEHFIWLLALLMTEEEKHPSPPWQSINRCLKGSYHDIRLLRC
;
A
#
# COMPACT_ATOMS: atom_id res chain seq x y z
N MET A 1 22.69 28.62 6.19
CA MET A 1 23.00 29.33 4.91
C MET A 1 21.70 29.97 4.43
N ILE A 2 21.66 31.22 3.97
CA ILE A 2 20.38 31.94 3.68
C ILE A 2 19.42 31.15 2.77
N LEU A 3 19.95 30.36 1.82
CA LEU A 3 19.14 29.55 0.91
C LEU A 3 18.41 28.37 1.58
N GLU A 4 18.83 27.96 2.78
CA GLU A 4 18.19 26.88 3.55
C GLU A 4 16.88 27.32 4.21
N ASP A 5 16.68 28.64 4.33
CA ASP A 5 15.50 29.26 4.93
C ASP A 5 14.47 29.67 3.85
N LEU A 6 14.80 29.49 2.57
CA LEU A 6 13.92 29.80 1.45
C LEU A 6 12.92 28.67 1.19
N ASP A 7 11.75 29.04 0.67
CA ASP A 7 10.85 28.04 0.12
C ASP A 7 11.42 27.42 -1.17
N TRP A 8 10.83 26.30 -1.59
CA TRP A 8 11.31 25.57 -2.76
C TRP A 8 11.17 26.36 -4.07
N THR A 9 10.16 27.23 -4.18
CA THR A 9 9.91 28.06 -5.35
C THR A 9 11.03 29.10 -5.48
N ASP A 10 11.38 29.74 -4.38
CA ASP A 10 12.48 30.72 -4.28
C ASP A 10 13.83 30.07 -4.58
N VAL A 11 14.09 28.87 -4.05
CA VAL A 11 15.31 28.09 -4.38
C VAL A 11 15.41 27.88 -5.90
N LEU A 12 14.30 27.50 -6.56
CA LEU A 12 14.27 27.30 -8.01
C LEU A 12 14.39 28.62 -8.79
N HIS A 13 13.89 29.74 -8.27
CA HIS A 13 14.07 31.06 -8.89
C HIS A 13 15.51 31.56 -8.77
N VAL A 14 16.11 31.46 -7.59
CA VAL A 14 17.51 31.84 -7.34
C VAL A 14 18.45 31.06 -8.24
N ARG A 15 18.16 29.79 -8.51
CA ARG A 15 18.93 28.94 -9.45
C ARG A 15 19.04 29.55 -10.85
N LYS A 16 18.04 30.31 -11.31
CA LYS A 16 18.01 30.91 -12.66
C LYS A 16 18.83 32.20 -12.76
N THR A 17 19.40 32.70 -11.66
CA THR A 17 20.07 34.01 -11.62
C THR A 17 21.51 33.97 -12.15
N CYS A 18 22.36 33.07 -11.64
CA CYS A 18 23.74 32.90 -12.08
C CYS A 18 24.28 31.50 -11.77
N LYS A 19 25.37 31.10 -12.46
CA LYS A 19 26.00 29.76 -12.30
C LYS A 19 26.38 29.43 -10.85
N LYS A 20 26.87 30.42 -10.10
CA LYS A 20 27.26 30.21 -8.70
C LYS A 20 26.05 29.87 -7.82
N LEU A 21 24.96 30.62 -7.96
CA LEU A 21 23.72 30.37 -7.23
C LEU A 21 23.03 29.09 -7.71
N GLN A 22 23.14 28.77 -9.00
CA GLN A 22 22.72 27.48 -9.53
C GLN A 22 23.42 26.31 -8.82
N GLU A 23 24.75 26.35 -8.69
CA GLU A 23 25.48 25.26 -8.02
C GLU A 23 25.18 25.21 -6.52
N ILE A 24 25.10 26.36 -5.83
CA ILE A 24 24.78 26.37 -4.40
C ILE A 24 23.34 25.86 -4.15
N SER A 25 22.37 26.15 -5.03
CA SER A 25 20.99 25.66 -4.90
C SER A 25 20.84 24.14 -4.98
N LYS A 26 21.90 23.43 -5.39
CA LYS A 26 21.97 21.95 -5.41
C LYS A 26 22.59 21.39 -4.13
N ALA A 27 22.87 22.20 -3.12
CA ALA A 27 23.42 21.71 -1.87
C ALA A 27 22.45 20.76 -1.17
N ARG A 28 22.98 19.63 -0.67
CA ARG A 28 22.17 18.59 -0.01
C ARG A 28 21.41 19.13 1.20
N SER A 29 21.99 20.08 1.94
CA SER A 29 21.35 20.67 3.13
C SER A 29 20.05 21.41 2.80
N ILE A 30 19.98 22.08 1.65
CA ILE A 30 18.76 22.78 1.18
C ILE A 30 17.65 21.75 0.97
N TRP A 31 17.89 20.74 0.13
CA TRP A 31 16.86 19.73 -0.18
C TRP A 31 16.49 18.86 1.03
N LEU A 32 17.46 18.56 1.90
CA LEU A 32 17.16 17.89 3.16
C LEU A 32 16.22 18.71 4.04
N ASN A 33 16.45 20.03 4.16
CA ASN A 33 15.58 20.91 4.95
C ASN A 33 14.18 21.00 4.34
N LEU A 34 14.07 21.05 3.01
CA LEU A 34 12.78 21.02 2.30
C LEU A 34 12.03 19.70 2.47
N CYS A 35 12.73 18.55 2.49
CA CYS A 35 12.12 17.24 2.72
C CYS A 35 11.67 17.03 4.16
N ARG A 36 12.39 17.57 5.15
CA ARG A 36 12.20 17.25 6.58
C ARG A 36 10.74 17.33 7.08
N PRO A 37 9.97 18.39 6.77
CA PRO A 37 8.57 18.49 7.20
C PRO A 37 7.63 17.40 6.64
N HIS A 38 8.06 16.67 5.60
CA HIS A 38 7.25 15.69 4.88
C HIS A 38 7.59 14.24 5.24
N LEU A 39 8.68 14.01 5.98
CA LEU A 39 9.20 12.69 6.32
C LEU A 39 8.65 12.12 7.63
N THR A 40 7.94 12.92 8.41
CA THR A 40 7.43 12.51 9.72
C THR A 40 5.98 12.94 9.82
N ALA A 41 5.13 12.01 10.26
CA ALA A 41 3.75 12.34 10.59
C ALA A 41 3.71 13.33 11.76
N THR A 42 2.79 14.27 11.70
CA THR A 42 2.47 15.20 12.78
C THR A 42 1.07 14.91 13.29
N GLU A 43 0.68 15.50 14.42
CA GLU A 43 -0.70 15.36 14.95
C GLU A 43 -1.76 15.77 13.92
N THR A 44 -1.43 16.69 13.03
CA THR A 44 -2.37 17.31 12.08
C THR A 44 -2.18 16.86 10.64
N ALA A 45 -1.12 16.12 10.31
CA ALA A 45 -0.83 15.72 8.94
C ALA A 45 -0.08 14.37 8.88
N PRO A 46 -0.49 13.45 8.00
CA PRO A 46 0.22 12.18 7.80
C PRO A 46 1.60 12.41 7.21
N GLN A 47 2.47 11.41 7.33
CA GLN A 47 3.68 11.34 6.51
C GLN A 47 3.26 11.25 5.04
N ILE A 48 3.88 12.06 4.18
CA ILE A 48 3.56 12.09 2.74
C ILE A 48 4.77 11.76 1.86
N LEU A 49 5.99 11.95 2.39
CA LEU A 49 7.21 11.55 1.73
C LEU A 49 7.72 10.25 2.33
N HIS A 50 7.61 9.18 1.57
CA HIS A 50 8.10 7.85 1.93
C HIS A 50 9.37 7.56 1.13
N LEU A 51 10.48 7.32 1.82
CA LEU A 51 11.76 6.98 1.22
C LEU A 51 12.01 5.47 1.38
N GLU A 52 12.51 4.83 0.35
CA GLU A 52 12.78 3.39 0.37
C GLU A 52 14.02 2.99 1.20
N ARG A 53 14.84 3.98 1.56
CA ARG A 53 16.11 3.79 2.25
C ARG A 53 16.36 4.97 3.20
N PRO A 54 17.30 4.85 4.16
CA PRO A 54 17.57 5.94 5.08
C PRO A 54 17.95 7.25 4.38
N ILE A 55 17.48 8.38 4.90
CA ILE A 55 17.71 9.68 4.26
C ILE A 55 19.19 10.04 4.10
N HIS A 56 20.06 9.57 5.00
CA HIS A 56 21.49 9.83 4.93
C HIS A 56 22.17 9.15 3.73
N LEU A 57 21.56 8.11 3.16
CA LEU A 57 22.08 7.44 1.95
C LEU A 57 21.67 8.14 0.65
N HIS A 58 20.72 9.09 0.71
CA HIS A 58 20.29 9.85 -0.45
C HIS A 58 21.25 11.00 -0.76
N THR A 59 21.67 11.04 -2.03
CA THR A 59 22.39 12.15 -2.63
C THR A 59 21.51 13.40 -2.72
N SER A 60 22.14 14.55 -2.95
CA SER A 60 21.40 15.80 -3.12
C SER A 60 20.39 15.72 -4.27
N SER A 61 20.81 15.14 -5.41
CA SER A 61 19.97 15.01 -6.59
C SER A 61 18.76 14.12 -6.37
N GLU A 62 18.91 13.03 -5.60
CA GLU A 62 17.77 12.16 -5.25
C GLU A 62 16.78 12.87 -4.33
N LEU A 63 17.26 13.61 -3.31
CA LEU A 63 16.38 14.38 -2.42
C LEU A 63 15.62 15.45 -3.20
N GLU A 64 16.31 16.18 -4.08
CA GLU A 64 15.69 17.13 -5.00
C GLU A 64 14.61 16.46 -5.84
N TYR A 65 14.94 15.33 -6.47
CA TYR A 65 14.02 14.57 -7.30
C TYR A 65 12.75 14.16 -6.54
N HIS A 66 12.90 13.54 -5.36
CA HIS A 66 11.75 13.08 -4.57
C HIS A 66 10.88 14.25 -4.10
N PHE A 67 11.49 15.35 -3.66
CA PHE A 67 10.75 16.54 -3.22
C PHE A 67 9.97 17.18 -4.38
N LEU A 68 10.62 17.38 -5.54
CA LEU A 68 9.96 17.96 -6.70
C LEU A 68 8.86 17.05 -7.26
N ARG A 69 9.04 15.73 -7.19
CA ARG A 69 7.97 14.77 -7.53
C ARG A 69 6.76 14.94 -6.61
N LEU A 70 6.99 15.03 -5.30
CA LEU A 70 5.92 15.26 -4.33
C LEU A 70 5.17 16.58 -4.62
N LYS A 71 5.88 17.67 -4.88
CA LYS A 71 5.25 18.96 -5.21
C LYS A 71 4.51 18.92 -6.54
N SER A 72 5.09 18.28 -7.57
CA SER A 72 4.42 18.07 -8.85
C SER A 72 3.11 17.29 -8.70
N ALA A 73 3.09 16.27 -7.83
CA ALA A 73 1.88 15.53 -7.53
C ALA A 73 0.84 16.41 -6.83
N SER A 74 1.24 17.17 -5.79
CA SER A 74 0.34 18.11 -5.08
C SER A 74 -0.31 19.11 -6.03
N ILE A 75 0.49 19.74 -6.90
CA ILE A 75 -0.01 20.69 -7.90
C ILE A 75 -0.99 20.01 -8.85
N GLY A 76 -0.66 18.80 -9.34
CA GLY A 76 -1.56 18.04 -10.21
C GLY A 76 -2.89 17.66 -9.56
N TRP A 77 -2.91 17.44 -8.24
CA TRP A 77 -4.14 17.19 -7.50
C TRP A 77 -4.97 18.46 -7.28
N GLU A 78 -4.34 19.63 -7.22
CA GLU A 78 -4.99 20.93 -7.03
C GLU A 78 -5.52 21.52 -8.35
N THR A 79 -4.95 21.12 -9.50
CA THR A 79 -5.41 21.57 -10.82
C THR A 79 -6.67 20.84 -11.27
N ASP A 80 -7.75 21.57 -11.51
CA ASP A 80 -9.06 21.03 -11.92
C ASP A 80 -9.15 20.70 -13.43
N ASP A 81 -8.02 20.62 -14.14
CA ASP A 81 -7.99 20.30 -15.57
C ASP A 81 -8.24 18.80 -15.85
N LEU A 82 -8.43 18.00 -14.78
CA LEU A 82 -8.66 16.56 -14.81
C LEU A 82 -7.56 15.78 -15.53
N SER A 83 -6.40 16.40 -15.80
CA SER A 83 -5.33 15.82 -16.59
C SER A 83 -4.20 15.37 -15.65
N PRO A 84 -3.74 14.11 -15.75
CA PRO A 84 -2.62 13.68 -14.93
C PRO A 84 -1.36 14.43 -15.37
N SER A 85 -0.61 14.95 -14.40
CA SER A 85 0.65 15.67 -14.67
C SER A 85 1.67 14.81 -15.42
N ARG A 86 1.57 13.48 -15.29
CA ARG A 86 2.33 12.48 -16.03
C ARG A 86 1.43 11.27 -16.29
N ARG A 87 1.47 10.73 -17.50
CA ARG A 87 0.82 9.48 -17.86
C ARG A 87 1.86 8.51 -18.40
N ARG A 88 1.81 7.26 -17.95
CA ARG A 88 2.66 6.18 -18.45
C ARG A 88 1.80 4.95 -18.69
N GLU A 89 2.06 4.28 -19.81
CA GLU A 89 1.48 2.98 -20.10
C GLU A 89 2.46 1.89 -19.66
N ILE A 90 1.93 0.87 -18.99
CA ILE A 90 2.70 -0.28 -18.51
C ILE A 90 2.08 -1.51 -19.14
N VAL A 91 2.91 -2.32 -19.78
CA VAL A 91 2.49 -3.57 -20.41
C VAL A 91 2.85 -4.72 -19.48
N THR A 92 1.86 -5.55 -19.14
CA THR A 92 2.05 -6.82 -18.42
C THR A 92 1.77 -7.99 -19.35
N THR A 93 2.47 -9.09 -19.12
CA THR A 93 2.35 -10.35 -19.86
C THR A 93 1.10 -11.15 -19.48
N SER A 94 0.50 -10.85 -18.32
CA SER A 94 -0.63 -11.59 -17.75
C SER A 94 -1.86 -10.69 -17.57
N ASN A 95 -3.05 -11.27 -17.42
CA ASN A 95 -4.22 -10.45 -17.14
C ASN A 95 -4.17 -9.98 -15.69
N PRO A 96 -4.18 -8.66 -15.43
CA PRO A 96 -4.15 -8.15 -14.07
C PRO A 96 -5.48 -8.45 -13.36
N SER A 97 -5.41 -9.11 -12.20
CA SER A 97 -6.55 -9.36 -11.32
C SER A 97 -6.70 -8.24 -10.28
N CYS A 98 -5.59 -7.79 -9.70
CA CYS A 98 -5.55 -6.59 -8.86
C CYS A 98 -4.16 -5.92 -8.92
N MET A 99 -4.10 -4.66 -8.51
CA MET A 99 -2.89 -3.82 -8.58
C MET A 99 -2.71 -3.03 -7.29
N TYR A 100 -1.47 -2.73 -6.92
CA TYR A 100 -1.15 -1.99 -5.71
C TYR A 100 0.06 -1.06 -5.93
N MET A 101 -0.08 0.21 -5.53
CA MET A 101 1.04 1.17 -5.53
C MET A 101 1.71 1.18 -4.15
N VAL A 102 2.97 0.78 -4.07
CA VAL A 102 3.72 0.82 -2.81
C VAL A 102 3.96 2.29 -2.40
N GLU A 103 3.86 2.58 -1.10
CA GLU A 103 4.19 3.89 -0.53
C GLU A 103 5.55 4.39 -1.04
N GLY A 104 5.60 5.67 -1.37
CA GLY A 104 6.73 6.30 -2.06
C GLY A 104 6.58 6.37 -3.58
N GLY A 105 5.70 5.53 -4.15
CA GLY A 105 5.24 5.63 -5.54
C GLY A 105 6.23 5.13 -6.60
N ARG A 106 7.32 4.47 -6.20
CA ARG A 106 8.30 3.88 -7.12
C ARG A 106 7.89 2.48 -7.57
N TRP A 107 7.41 1.65 -6.66
CA TRP A 107 7.15 0.24 -6.93
C TRP A 107 5.65 0.01 -7.16
N PHE A 108 5.31 -0.60 -8.28
CA PHE A 108 3.94 -0.95 -8.64
C PHE A 108 3.79 -2.47 -8.72
N LEU A 109 2.91 -3.03 -7.90
CA LEU A 109 2.65 -4.47 -7.84
C LEU A 109 1.42 -4.82 -8.68
N VAL A 110 1.49 -5.93 -9.40
CA VAL A 110 0.38 -6.48 -10.18
C VAL A 110 0.23 -7.95 -9.83
N ALA A 111 -0.97 -8.35 -9.44
CA ALA A 111 -1.32 -9.75 -9.27
C ALA A 111 -2.01 -10.24 -10.54
N SER A 112 -1.58 -11.37 -11.08
CA SER A 112 -2.17 -12.00 -12.26
C SER A 112 -3.40 -12.85 -11.92
N ASP A 113 -4.21 -13.17 -12.92
CA ASP A 113 -5.24 -14.21 -12.84
C ASP A 113 -4.69 -15.62 -12.56
N MET A 114 -3.39 -15.84 -12.82
CA MET A 114 -2.64 -17.06 -12.50
C MET A 114 -2.03 -17.06 -11.08
N GLY A 115 -2.29 -16.01 -10.29
CA GLY A 115 -1.85 -15.90 -8.90
C GLY A 115 -0.38 -15.56 -8.69
N SER A 116 0.39 -15.34 -9.77
CA SER A 116 1.71 -14.73 -9.67
C SER A 116 1.58 -13.26 -9.29
N ILE A 117 2.61 -12.73 -8.66
CA ILE A 117 2.73 -11.30 -8.36
C ILE A 117 3.97 -10.83 -9.08
N SER A 118 3.82 -9.78 -9.88
CA SER A 118 4.92 -9.07 -10.51
C SER A 118 5.02 -7.66 -9.96
N TYR A 119 6.17 -7.02 -10.17
CA TYR A 119 6.38 -5.62 -9.87
C TYR A 119 7.06 -4.88 -11.01
N PHE A 120 6.85 -3.57 -11.04
CA PHE A 120 7.47 -2.63 -11.96
C PHE A 120 8.22 -1.55 -11.17
N ASP A 121 9.40 -1.17 -11.64
CA ASP A 121 10.10 0.04 -11.21
C ASP A 121 9.63 1.22 -12.06
N LEU A 122 8.80 2.10 -11.48
CA LEU A 122 8.26 3.25 -12.17
C LEU A 122 9.28 4.39 -12.36
N GLU A 123 10.44 4.31 -11.70
CA GLU A 123 11.55 5.24 -11.92
C GLU A 123 12.48 4.82 -13.05
N ALA A 124 12.41 3.56 -13.49
CA ALA A 124 13.14 3.10 -14.67
C ALA A 124 12.67 3.84 -15.93
N SER A 125 13.59 4.09 -16.88
CA SER A 125 13.25 4.72 -18.18
C SER A 125 12.32 3.87 -19.04
N ASP A 126 12.37 2.55 -18.83
CA ASP A 126 11.48 1.55 -19.45
C ASP A 126 11.13 0.49 -18.37
N PRO A 127 9.91 0.51 -17.79
CA PRO A 127 9.58 -0.35 -16.65
C PRO A 127 9.35 -1.75 -17.16
N THR A 128 10.17 -2.67 -16.70
CA THR A 128 10.04 -4.08 -17.02
C THR A 128 9.27 -4.81 -15.93
N GLU A 129 8.47 -5.79 -16.35
CA GLU A 129 7.79 -6.69 -15.44
C GLU A 129 8.79 -7.65 -14.78
N ASN A 130 8.84 -7.67 -13.46
CA ASN A 130 9.70 -8.57 -12.69
C ASN A 130 8.85 -9.47 -11.80
N ILE A 131 9.05 -10.79 -11.87
CA ILE A 131 8.28 -11.74 -11.07
C ILE A 131 8.73 -11.68 -9.61
N LEU A 132 7.80 -11.35 -8.70
CA LEU A 132 8.01 -11.31 -7.26
C LEU A 132 7.67 -12.64 -6.61
N THR A 133 6.54 -13.23 -7.01
CA THR A 133 6.10 -14.56 -6.54
C THR A 133 5.67 -15.41 -7.74
N PRO A 134 5.94 -16.73 -7.71
CA PRO A 134 5.63 -17.61 -8.83
C PRO A 134 4.12 -17.77 -9.02
N GLU A 135 3.73 -18.25 -10.20
CA GLU A 135 2.34 -18.66 -10.49
C GLU A 135 1.85 -19.70 -9.49
N GLN A 136 0.57 -19.62 -9.14
CA GLN A 136 -0.05 -20.49 -8.15
C GLN A 136 -1.01 -21.50 -8.79
N PHE A 137 -1.44 -21.26 -10.03
CA PHE A 137 -2.37 -22.09 -10.78
C PHE A 137 -1.71 -22.56 -12.08
N GLN A 138 -2.02 -23.78 -12.50
CA GLN A 138 -1.55 -24.32 -13.79
C GLN A 138 -2.51 -24.02 -14.92
N THR A 139 -3.78 -23.82 -14.60
CA THR A 139 -4.87 -23.61 -15.54
C THR A 139 -5.52 -22.26 -15.28
N LYS A 140 -5.98 -21.61 -16.36
CA LYS A 140 -6.79 -20.40 -16.27
C LYS A 140 -8.18 -20.77 -15.77
N SER A 141 -8.34 -20.91 -14.46
CA SER A 141 -9.65 -20.97 -13.81
C SER A 141 -10.14 -19.54 -13.54
N ALA A 142 -11.46 -19.39 -13.37
CA ALA A 142 -12.04 -18.12 -12.94
C ALA A 142 -11.63 -17.86 -11.48
N THR A 143 -10.44 -17.30 -11.31
CA THR A 143 -9.83 -17.06 -10.00
C THR A 143 -9.87 -15.59 -9.67
N GLN A 144 -10.38 -15.29 -8.50
CA GLN A 144 -10.25 -13.97 -7.90
C GLN A 144 -8.95 -13.93 -7.08
N VAL A 145 -8.07 -13.01 -7.43
CA VAL A 145 -6.86 -12.73 -6.65
C VAL A 145 -7.02 -11.36 -6.02
N THR A 146 -6.84 -11.27 -4.71
CA THR A 146 -6.89 -10.01 -3.96
C THR A 146 -5.66 -9.90 -3.08
N MET A 147 -5.08 -8.72 -2.98
CA MET A 147 -3.91 -8.47 -2.13
C MET A 147 -4.06 -7.24 -1.25
N ALA A 148 -3.32 -7.22 -0.15
CA ALA A 148 -3.06 -6.05 0.68
C ALA A 148 -1.63 -6.10 1.22
N ILE A 149 -1.11 -4.95 1.63
CA ILE A 149 0.21 -4.86 2.27
C ILE A 149 0.12 -4.16 3.62
N ASP A 150 1.08 -4.45 4.49
CA ASP A 150 1.32 -3.76 5.76
C ASP A 150 2.80 -3.40 5.85
N PHE A 151 3.09 -2.10 5.91
CA PHE A 151 4.45 -1.59 5.94
C PHE A 151 5.12 -1.86 7.28
N ASP A 152 6.39 -2.23 7.21
CA ASP A 152 7.23 -2.36 8.39
C ASP A 152 7.93 -1.03 8.69
N SER A 153 7.32 -0.21 9.55
CA SER A 153 7.86 1.09 9.97
C SER A 153 9.19 1.00 10.71
N GLU A 154 9.49 -0.17 11.28
CA GLU A 154 10.72 -0.41 12.04
C GLU A 154 11.88 -0.86 11.15
N SER A 155 11.60 -1.20 9.89
CA SER A 155 12.63 -1.60 8.93
C SER A 155 13.40 -0.38 8.42
N THR A 156 14.73 -0.44 8.51
CA THR A 156 15.65 0.60 8.00
C THR A 156 15.47 0.87 6.50
N PHE A 157 15.14 -0.18 5.74
CA PHE A 157 14.87 -0.12 4.31
C PHE A 157 13.43 -0.52 4.04
N LEU A 158 12.91 -0.18 2.86
CA LEU A 158 11.57 -0.56 2.42
C LEU A 158 11.37 -2.06 2.60
N ALA A 159 10.43 -2.39 3.47
CA ALA A 159 9.97 -3.73 3.67
C ALA A 159 8.51 -3.70 4.11
N PHE A 160 7.77 -4.73 3.71
CA PHE A 160 6.36 -4.86 4.05
C PHE A 160 5.95 -6.33 4.03
N ASN A 161 4.89 -6.63 4.75
CA ASN A 161 4.21 -7.92 4.61
C ASN A 161 3.15 -7.77 3.52
N LEU A 162 3.09 -8.73 2.62
CA LEU A 162 2.13 -8.83 1.53
C LEU A 162 1.26 -10.04 1.81
N VAL A 163 -0.05 -9.83 1.90
CA VAL A 163 -1.02 -10.91 1.91
C VAL A 163 -1.67 -11.02 0.54
N VAL A 164 -1.76 -12.25 0.04
CA VAL A 164 -2.52 -12.56 -1.16
C VAL A 164 -3.51 -13.66 -0.86
N SER A 165 -4.74 -13.43 -1.28
CA SER A 165 -5.77 -14.45 -1.23
C SER A 165 -6.15 -14.87 -2.63
N TYR A 166 -6.31 -16.17 -2.77
CA TYR A 166 -6.75 -16.81 -3.98
C TYR A 166 -8.08 -17.49 -3.73
N CYS A 167 -9.08 -17.13 -4.54
CA CYS A 167 -10.41 -17.70 -4.46
C CYS A 167 -10.80 -18.20 -5.84
N SER A 168 -10.85 -19.52 -6.01
CA SER A 168 -11.33 -20.11 -7.25
C SER A 168 -12.85 -20.10 -7.29
N MET A 169 -13.41 -19.98 -8.48
CA MET A 169 -14.83 -20.31 -8.69
C MET A 169 -15.00 -21.81 -9.01
N SER A 170 -13.90 -22.52 -9.25
CA SER A 170 -13.88 -23.98 -9.36
C SER A 170 -14.10 -24.59 -7.96
N ARG A 171 -14.76 -25.76 -7.88
CA ARG A 171 -15.01 -26.45 -6.60
C ARG A 171 -13.79 -27.25 -6.11
N GLU A 172 -12.62 -27.06 -6.70
CA GLU A 172 -11.41 -27.78 -6.31
C GLU A 172 -10.78 -27.13 -5.07
N LEU A 173 -10.70 -27.91 -3.99
CA LEU A 173 -10.26 -27.48 -2.65
C LEU A 173 -8.85 -26.87 -2.63
N GLU A 174 -7.94 -27.34 -3.48
CA GLU A 174 -6.53 -26.95 -3.43
C GLU A 174 -6.27 -25.51 -3.93
N GLU A 175 -7.28 -24.86 -4.50
CA GLU A 175 -7.13 -23.54 -5.11
C GLU A 175 -7.48 -22.37 -4.17
N HIS A 176 -8.16 -22.64 -3.04
CA HIS A 176 -8.58 -21.63 -2.07
C HIS A 176 -7.56 -21.51 -0.94
N LYS A 177 -6.68 -20.52 -1.01
CA LYS A 177 -5.63 -20.33 0.00
C LYS A 177 -5.30 -18.86 0.21
N ILE A 178 -4.73 -18.58 1.38
CA ILE A 178 -4.17 -17.28 1.73
C ILE A 178 -2.67 -17.49 1.94
N GLN A 179 -1.86 -16.60 1.37
CA GLN A 179 -0.41 -16.62 1.51
C GLN A 179 0.10 -15.29 2.02
N PHE A 180 1.12 -15.36 2.86
CA PHE A 180 1.82 -14.22 3.43
C PHE A 180 3.26 -14.24 2.93
N TRP A 181 3.73 -13.08 2.49
CA TRP A 181 5.07 -12.88 1.96
C TRP A 181 5.71 -11.70 2.67
N ARG A 182 6.96 -11.86 3.08
CA ARG A 182 7.81 -10.72 3.43
C ARG A 182 8.44 -10.20 2.15
N VAL A 183 8.16 -8.96 1.80
CA VAL A 183 8.80 -8.28 0.69
C VAL A 183 9.84 -7.31 1.24
N SER A 184 11.02 -7.30 0.64
CA SER A 184 12.14 -6.44 1.02
C SER A 184 12.82 -5.85 -0.22
N LEU A 185 13.28 -4.61 -0.10
CA LEU A 185 14.11 -3.94 -1.10
C LEU A 185 15.41 -4.72 -1.35
N THR A 186 15.73 -4.97 -2.62
CA THR A 186 17.05 -5.47 -3.01
C THR A 186 17.98 -4.29 -3.28
N LEU A 187 19.19 -4.36 -2.76
CA LEU A 187 20.17 -3.29 -2.80
C LEU A 187 21.36 -3.66 -3.69
N ASP A 188 21.92 -2.69 -4.39
CA ASP A 188 23.23 -2.83 -5.04
C ASP A 188 24.39 -2.52 -4.08
N ASP A 189 25.63 -2.59 -4.60
CA ASP A 189 26.85 -2.28 -3.85
C ASP A 189 26.88 -0.83 -3.32
N GLN A 190 26.08 0.07 -3.89
CA GLN A 190 25.95 1.47 -3.50
C GLN A 190 24.75 1.71 -2.56
N GLN A 191 24.11 0.66 -2.07
CA GLN A 191 22.92 0.74 -1.23
C GLN A 191 21.76 1.49 -1.91
N ARG A 192 21.63 1.33 -3.23
CA ARG A 192 20.47 1.82 -4.01
C ARG A 192 19.48 0.68 -4.21
N GLY A 193 18.19 0.99 -4.13
CA GLY A 193 17.14 0.02 -4.45
C GLY A 193 17.19 -0.34 -5.93
N VAL A 194 17.43 -1.62 -6.24
CA VAL A 194 17.47 -2.14 -7.62
C VAL A 194 16.31 -3.08 -7.92
N GLY A 195 15.50 -3.44 -6.93
CA GLY A 195 14.34 -4.29 -7.10
C GLY A 195 13.69 -4.68 -5.78
N LEU A 196 12.82 -5.67 -5.85
CA LEU A 196 12.13 -6.28 -4.71
C LEU A 196 12.38 -7.78 -4.70
N SER A 197 12.44 -8.34 -3.50
CA SER A 197 12.50 -9.79 -3.27
C SER A 197 11.41 -10.20 -2.30
N ALA A 198 10.87 -11.41 -2.45
CA ALA A 198 9.83 -11.93 -1.58
C ALA A 198 10.23 -13.28 -0.95
N LYS A 199 9.90 -13.44 0.33
CA LYS A 199 10.04 -14.70 1.07
C LYS A 199 8.70 -15.07 1.70
N ARG A 200 8.19 -16.27 1.41
CA ARG A 200 6.95 -16.76 2.02
C ARG A 200 7.11 -16.87 3.53
N LEU A 201 6.13 -16.34 4.27
CA LEU A 201 6.06 -16.37 5.73
C LEU A 201 5.10 -17.43 6.24
N ALA A 202 3.91 -17.50 5.66
CA ALA A 202 2.84 -18.42 6.07
C ALA A 202 1.92 -18.73 4.88
N ALA A 203 1.20 -19.83 4.96
CA ALA A 203 0.11 -20.16 4.06
C ALA A 203 -0.93 -21.02 4.77
N PHE A 204 -2.21 -20.80 4.46
CA PHE A 204 -3.28 -21.64 4.97
C PHE A 204 -4.49 -21.69 4.04
N PRO A 205 -5.25 -22.80 4.05
CA PRO A 205 -6.42 -22.93 3.21
C PRO A 205 -7.55 -21.99 3.66
N GLN A 206 -8.31 -21.50 2.70
CA GLN A 206 -9.53 -20.74 2.97
C GLN A 206 -10.73 -21.69 3.02
N GLU A 207 -11.71 -21.41 3.87
CA GLU A 207 -12.91 -22.25 3.96
C GLU A 207 -13.72 -22.25 2.66
N LEU A 208 -14.17 -23.43 2.25
CA LEU A 208 -15.04 -23.62 1.09
C LEU A 208 -16.38 -22.89 1.18
N SER A 209 -16.83 -22.56 2.39
CA SER A 209 -18.04 -21.77 2.61
C SER A 209 -17.91 -20.34 2.06
N ILE A 210 -16.67 -19.88 1.84
CA ILE A 210 -16.36 -18.55 1.33
C ILE A 210 -16.29 -18.59 -0.19
N ASN A 211 -17.28 -17.97 -0.83
CA ASN A 211 -17.40 -17.93 -2.28
C ASN A 211 -16.51 -16.85 -2.91
N ARG A 212 -16.29 -15.74 -2.20
CA ARG A 212 -15.62 -14.55 -2.74
C ARG A 212 -15.08 -13.67 -1.63
N ILE A 213 -13.91 -13.07 -1.84
CA ILE A 213 -13.40 -12.01 -0.97
C ILE A 213 -13.78 -10.66 -1.56
N ARG A 214 -14.53 -9.87 -0.80
CA ARG A 214 -14.86 -8.49 -1.18
C ARG A 214 -13.66 -7.57 -0.97
N SER A 215 -12.92 -7.79 0.11
CA SER A 215 -11.84 -6.92 0.52
C SER A 215 -10.96 -7.56 1.58
N ILE A 216 -9.70 -7.14 1.63
CA ILE A 216 -8.65 -7.64 2.51
C ILE A 216 -7.89 -6.47 3.12
N SER A 217 -7.51 -6.58 4.38
CA SER A 217 -6.63 -5.63 5.06
C SER A 217 -5.69 -6.39 5.99
N LEU A 218 -4.45 -5.93 6.04
CA LEU A 218 -3.39 -6.51 6.84
C LEU A 218 -2.88 -5.47 7.82
N ARG A 219 -2.71 -5.87 9.09
CA ARG A 219 -2.06 -5.04 10.11
C ARG A 219 -1.39 -5.91 11.16
N GLY A 220 -0.06 -5.88 11.22
CA GLY A 220 0.72 -6.72 12.11
C GLY A 220 0.40 -8.21 11.92
N PRO A 221 0.08 -8.95 13.00
CA PRO A 221 -0.32 -10.37 12.90
C PRO A 221 -1.78 -10.57 12.46
N HIS A 222 -2.55 -9.50 12.26
CA HIS A 222 -4.00 -9.59 12.03
C HIS A 222 -4.36 -9.38 10.56
N LEU A 223 -5.11 -10.33 10.03
CA LEU A 223 -5.74 -10.28 8.73
C LEU A 223 -7.24 -10.02 8.91
N ALA A 224 -7.75 -8.95 8.29
CA ALA A 224 -9.17 -8.70 8.16
C ALA A 224 -9.68 -9.09 6.77
N LEU A 225 -10.71 -9.93 6.71
CA LEU A 225 -11.35 -10.36 5.46
C LEU A 225 -12.83 -10.01 5.49
N SER A 226 -13.30 -9.28 4.47
CA SER A 226 -14.74 -9.17 4.19
C SER A 226 -15.09 -10.13 3.06
N VAL A 227 -16.02 -11.04 3.32
CA VAL A 227 -16.24 -12.21 2.46
C VAL A 227 -17.72 -12.47 2.21
N TYR A 228 -18.02 -13.04 1.05
CA TYR A 228 -19.33 -13.58 0.74
C TYR A 228 -19.37 -15.08 1.06
N CYS A 229 -20.26 -15.48 1.96
CA CYS A 229 -20.48 -16.86 2.36
C CYS A 229 -21.87 -17.35 1.90
N SER A 230 -21.93 -18.54 1.30
CA SER A 230 -23.18 -19.10 0.74
C SER A 230 -24.15 -19.65 1.79
N HIS A 231 -23.67 -20.04 2.97
CA HIS A 231 -24.48 -20.75 3.97
C HIS A 231 -25.19 -19.85 4.99
N TYR A 232 -24.98 -18.53 4.92
CA TYR A 232 -25.60 -17.59 5.86
C TYR A 232 -26.80 -16.90 5.20
N VAL A 233 -27.79 -16.48 6.01
CA VAL A 233 -28.91 -15.67 5.52
C VAL A 233 -28.43 -14.30 5.04
N GLU A 234 -27.45 -13.74 5.77
CA GLU A 234 -26.69 -12.57 5.35
C GLU A 234 -25.33 -13.03 4.83
N ASN A 235 -25.14 -12.89 3.52
CA ASN A 235 -23.97 -13.49 2.87
C ASN A 235 -22.67 -12.73 3.17
N LEU A 236 -22.71 -11.46 3.62
CA LEU A 236 -21.50 -10.69 3.90
C LEU A 236 -21.06 -10.87 5.36
N ARG A 237 -19.80 -11.26 5.55
CA ARG A 237 -19.18 -11.49 6.88
C ARG A 237 -17.80 -10.84 6.94
N THR A 238 -17.40 -10.44 8.14
CA THR A 238 -16.04 -9.94 8.39
C THR A 238 -15.34 -10.81 9.42
N PHE A 239 -14.20 -11.37 9.04
CA PHE A 239 -13.35 -12.19 9.90
C PHE A 239 -12.06 -11.46 10.23
N ILE A 240 -11.62 -11.57 11.48
CA ILE A 240 -10.27 -11.21 11.91
C ILE A 240 -9.52 -12.51 12.23
N ILE A 241 -8.38 -12.72 11.58
CA ILE A 241 -7.56 -13.93 11.68
C ILE A 241 -6.16 -13.53 12.16
N ASP A 242 -5.63 -14.22 13.17
CA ASP A 242 -4.20 -14.15 13.49
C ASP A 242 -3.45 -15.09 12.54
N TRP A 243 -2.83 -14.51 11.51
CA TRP A 243 -2.24 -15.31 10.44
C TRP A 243 -1.02 -16.11 10.88
N LYS A 244 -0.33 -15.69 11.95
CA LYS A 244 0.81 -16.43 12.48
C LYS A 244 0.38 -17.74 13.15
N ARG A 245 -0.88 -17.80 13.64
CA ARG A 245 -1.47 -18.98 14.26
C ARG A 245 -2.27 -19.84 13.28
N ALA A 246 -2.56 -19.30 12.10
CA ALA A 246 -3.31 -20.00 11.06
C ALA A 246 -2.43 -20.81 10.12
N ASP A 247 -1.10 -20.61 10.11
CA ASP A 247 -0.16 -21.30 9.23
C ASP A 247 -0.28 -22.83 9.29
N GLY A 248 -0.34 -23.47 8.13
CA GLY A 248 -0.49 -24.91 7.96
C GLY A 248 -1.69 -25.30 7.09
N ASP A 249 -2.00 -26.59 7.07
CA ASP A 249 -2.99 -27.17 6.14
C ASP A 249 -4.42 -27.28 6.73
N SER A 250 -4.64 -26.72 7.93
CA SER A 250 -5.94 -26.77 8.61
C SER A 250 -6.81 -25.57 8.23
N THR A 251 -8.12 -25.81 8.11
CA THR A 251 -9.12 -24.74 8.04
C THR A 251 -9.64 -24.33 9.43
N ASP A 252 -9.30 -25.09 10.47
CA ASP A 252 -9.68 -24.83 11.87
C ASP A 252 -8.62 -23.96 12.57
N TYR A 253 -8.50 -22.72 12.11
CA TYR A 253 -7.62 -21.73 12.74
C TYR A 253 -8.41 -20.70 13.57
N PRO A 254 -7.81 -20.15 14.63
CA PRO A 254 -8.46 -19.13 15.47
C PRO A 254 -8.84 -17.90 14.65
N ARG A 255 -10.13 -17.56 14.67
CA ARG A 255 -10.67 -16.36 14.00
C ARG A 255 -11.83 -15.77 14.78
N ARG A 256 -12.01 -14.47 14.67
CA ARG A 256 -13.12 -13.74 15.28
C ARG A 256 -14.06 -13.29 14.18
N LEU A 257 -15.35 -13.58 14.34
CA LEU A 257 -16.40 -13.05 13.49
C LEU A 257 -16.87 -11.71 14.05
N LEU A 258 -16.81 -10.65 13.26
CA LEU A 258 -17.40 -9.35 13.60
C LEU A 258 -18.83 -9.31 13.05
N HIS A 259 -19.82 -9.32 13.96
CA HIS A 259 -21.25 -9.25 13.65
C HIS A 259 -21.93 -8.26 14.63
N PRO A 260 -22.91 -7.43 14.20
CA PRO A 260 -23.48 -7.31 12.86
C PRO A 260 -22.77 -6.30 11.95
N SER A 261 -23.02 -6.42 10.65
CA SER A 261 -22.68 -5.43 9.60
C SER A 261 -23.53 -4.14 9.67
N TYR A 262 -24.39 -3.98 10.69
CA TYR A 262 -25.20 -2.77 10.91
C TYR A 262 -24.39 -1.63 11.55
N GLY A 263 -23.51 -1.04 10.75
CA GLY A 263 -23.38 0.41 10.68
C GLY A 263 -23.93 0.87 9.33
N PRO A 264 -24.20 2.18 9.11
CA PRO A 264 -24.51 2.67 7.77
C PRO A 264 -23.47 2.13 6.79
N VAL A 265 -23.92 1.67 5.61
CA VAL A 265 -23.09 1.08 4.56
C VAL A 265 -22.02 2.10 4.15
N CYS A 266 -20.92 2.14 4.89
CA CYS A 266 -19.75 2.90 4.55
C CYS A 266 -18.84 1.93 3.82
N GLU A 267 -18.61 2.19 2.53
CA GLU A 267 -17.57 1.53 1.74
C GLU A 267 -16.15 1.68 2.36
N HIS A 268 -16.03 2.47 3.43
CA HIS A 268 -14.82 2.76 4.21
C HIS A 268 -14.70 1.97 5.53
N PHE A 269 -15.58 0.99 5.80
CA PHE A 269 -15.63 0.27 7.09
C PHE A 269 -14.29 -0.39 7.50
N ILE A 270 -13.44 -0.72 6.55
CA ILE A 270 -12.16 -1.41 6.80
C ILE A 270 -11.08 -0.48 7.32
N TRP A 271 -11.06 0.78 6.87
CA TRP A 271 -10.17 1.80 7.43
C TRP A 271 -10.50 2.07 8.90
N LEU A 272 -11.79 2.10 9.24
CA LEU A 272 -12.24 2.22 10.63
C LEU A 272 -11.88 0.97 11.47
N LEU A 273 -11.97 -0.23 10.90
CA LEU A 273 -11.57 -1.46 11.58
C LEU A 273 -10.05 -1.51 11.84
N ALA A 274 -9.23 -1.05 10.90
CA ALA A 274 -7.78 -0.93 11.10
C ALA A 274 -7.44 0.05 12.25
N LEU A 275 -8.20 1.14 12.39
CA LEU A 275 -8.12 2.05 13.54
C LEU A 275 -8.60 1.39 14.85
N LEU A 276 -9.70 0.64 14.84
CA LEU A 276 -10.21 -0.05 16.03
C LEU A 276 -9.27 -1.15 16.52
N MET A 277 -8.52 -1.81 15.63
CA MET A 277 -7.46 -2.76 16.02
C MET A 277 -6.29 -2.10 16.76
N THR A 278 -6.20 -0.76 16.82
CA THR A 278 -5.18 -0.03 17.60
C THR A 278 -5.64 0.44 18.98
N GLU A 279 -6.96 0.56 19.23
CA GLU A 279 -7.47 1.07 20.51
C GLU A 279 -7.65 -0.01 21.59
N GLU A 280 -7.87 -1.28 21.20
CA GLU A 280 -8.12 -2.38 22.15
C GLU A 280 -6.92 -2.73 23.06
N GLU A 281 -5.71 -2.28 22.72
CA GLU A 281 -4.53 -2.49 23.58
C GLU A 281 -4.42 -1.50 24.75
N LYS A 282 -5.22 -0.42 24.81
CA LYS A 282 -5.03 0.64 25.83
C LYS A 282 -6.05 0.68 26.98
N HIS A 283 -7.31 0.27 26.85
CA HIS A 283 -8.25 0.23 27.99
C HIS A 283 -9.45 -0.72 27.80
N PRO A 284 -9.87 -1.50 28.83
CA PRO A 284 -11.02 -2.39 28.74
C PRO A 284 -12.32 -1.69 29.21
N SER A 285 -12.90 -0.78 28.41
CA SER A 285 -14.30 -0.32 28.56
C SER A 285 -14.77 0.50 27.35
N PRO A 286 -16.06 0.48 26.96
CA PRO A 286 -16.50 0.86 25.61
C PRO A 286 -16.89 2.35 25.47
N PRO A 287 -16.46 3.08 24.42
CA PRO A 287 -16.90 4.45 24.16
C PRO A 287 -17.84 4.52 22.93
N TRP A 288 -19.08 4.04 23.04
CA TRP A 288 -20.06 4.11 21.93
C TRP A 288 -20.69 5.50 21.72
N GLN A 289 -20.39 6.50 22.55
CA GLN A 289 -21.13 7.78 22.54
C GLN A 289 -20.44 8.94 21.81
N SER A 290 -19.15 8.84 21.46
CA SER A 290 -18.39 9.97 20.91
C SER A 290 -18.39 10.05 19.37
N ILE A 291 -18.72 8.96 18.68
CA ILE A 291 -18.61 8.86 17.21
C ILE A 291 -19.79 9.54 16.48
N ASN A 292 -20.92 9.77 17.16
CA ASN A 292 -22.14 10.32 16.54
C ASN A 292 -22.07 11.81 16.14
N ARG A 293 -20.99 12.56 16.47
CA ARG A 293 -20.89 13.99 16.10
C ARG A 293 -20.19 14.29 14.79
N CYS A 294 -19.42 13.36 14.21
CA CYS A 294 -18.69 13.62 12.96
C CYS A 294 -19.48 13.28 11.68
N LEU A 295 -20.66 12.68 11.78
CA LEU A 295 -21.42 12.15 10.63
C LEU A 295 -22.56 13.04 10.13
N LYS A 296 -22.53 14.35 10.41
CA LYS A 296 -23.44 15.33 9.78
C LYS A 296 -22.67 16.21 8.79
N GLY A 297 -22.42 15.66 7.61
CA GLY A 297 -21.84 16.36 6.46
C GLY A 297 -21.95 15.51 5.20
N SER A 298 -23.04 15.68 4.48
CA SER A 298 -23.52 14.84 3.39
C SER A 298 -22.68 14.92 2.10
N TYR A 299 -22.42 13.75 1.52
CA TYR A 299 -22.53 13.37 0.09
C TYR A 299 -22.14 14.37 -1.02
N HIS A 300 -21.02 14.08 -1.70
CA HIS A 300 -20.84 13.92 -3.16
C HIS A 300 -19.36 14.13 -3.54
N ASP A 301 -18.60 13.04 -3.72
CA ASP A 301 -17.70 12.84 -4.87
C ASP A 301 -16.88 11.56 -4.65
N ILE A 302 -17.22 10.49 -5.37
CA ILE A 302 -16.30 9.37 -5.58
C ILE A 302 -15.54 9.71 -6.87
N ARG A 303 -14.41 10.42 -6.74
CA ARG A 303 -13.46 10.53 -7.84
C ARG A 303 -12.47 9.38 -7.72
N LEU A 304 -12.62 8.46 -8.66
CA LEU A 304 -11.70 7.38 -9.04
C LEU A 304 -10.24 7.65 -8.66
N LEU A 305 -9.59 6.66 -8.04
CA LEU A 305 -8.14 6.54 -7.96
C LEU A 305 -7.58 6.66 -9.40
N ARG A 306 -7.09 7.85 -9.75
CA ARG A 306 -6.36 8.12 -10.99
C ARG A 306 -4.88 8.07 -10.66
N CYS A 307 -4.22 7.02 -11.15
CA CYS A 307 -2.77 6.98 -11.32
C CYS A 307 -2.35 7.73 -12.59
#